data_AF-A0A7X6HYZ2-F1
#
_entry.id   AF-A0A7X6HYZ2-F1
#
_cell.length_a   1.000
_cell.length_b   1.000
_cell.length_c   1.000
_cell.angle_alpha   90.00
_cell.angle_beta   90.00
_cell.angle_gamma   90.00
#
_symmetry.space_group_name_H-M   'P 1'
#
loop_
_entity.id
_entity.type
_entity.pdbx_description
1 polymer ?
#
loop_
_entity_poly.entity_id
_entity_poly.type
_entity_poly.pdbx_seq_one_letter_code
_entity_poly.pdbx_strand_id
1 'polypeptide(L)'
;MAYPTRVAAALSGATTGQLRTWRQDRGQGPVLRPELSSRPALYSFRDVLALRTFAHLRQDVSLQKIRKALANLKKIGEVEHLSGYSLVADHGSIVLVGDDDHGTDLVARPGQRVIATLADILLEFAPRPGVVVPHLLQPKPHVSVDPRTQGGAPVITGTRVPFDVVAELVEDGVRPEDIAAYYPGVSADAAREAASFALYVDSYTSGTRCARFPVPPAPVRC
;
A
#
# COMPACT_ATOMS: atom_id res chain seq x y z
N MET A 1 -3.67 -11.85 -10.71
CA MET A 1 -3.98 -12.17 -9.29
C MET A 1 -4.43 -10.88 -8.61
N ALA A 2 -5.05 -10.97 -7.43
CA ALA A 2 -5.62 -9.81 -6.74
C ALA A 2 -5.03 -9.70 -5.33
N TYR A 3 -5.07 -8.51 -4.74
CA TYR A 3 -4.58 -8.27 -3.39
C TYR A 3 -5.70 -8.52 -2.38
N PRO A 4 -5.52 -9.47 -1.45
CA PRO A 4 -6.39 -9.57 -0.28
C PRO A 4 -6.32 -8.29 0.55
N THR A 5 -7.38 -8.03 1.33
CA THR A 5 -7.49 -6.79 2.13
C THR A 5 -6.29 -6.55 3.05
N ARG A 6 -5.69 -7.60 3.65
CA ARG A 6 -4.48 -7.46 4.50
C ARG A 6 -3.25 -6.98 3.72
N VAL A 7 -3.01 -7.55 2.54
CA VAL A 7 -1.88 -7.20 1.68
C VAL A 7 -2.06 -5.78 1.14
N ALA A 8 -3.27 -5.44 0.69
CA ALA A 8 -3.60 -4.08 0.24
C ALA A 8 -3.40 -3.05 1.36
N ALA A 9 -3.75 -3.38 2.60
CA ALA A 9 -3.54 -2.50 3.76
C ALA A 9 -2.05 -2.31 4.04
N ALA A 10 -1.29 -3.41 4.10
CA ALA A 10 0.15 -3.39 4.35
C ALA A 10 0.92 -2.59 3.29
N LEU A 11 0.63 -2.82 2.01
CA LEU A 11 1.32 -2.15 0.91
C LEU A 11 0.83 -0.73 0.62
N SER A 12 -0.34 -0.32 1.11
CA SER A 12 -0.79 1.08 0.96
C SER A 12 -0.48 1.96 2.17
N GLY A 13 -0.26 1.36 3.35
CA GLY A 13 -0.16 2.09 4.61
C GLY A 13 -1.50 2.40 5.29
N ALA A 14 -2.62 2.16 4.61
CA ALA A 14 -3.94 2.25 5.22
C ALA A 14 -4.20 1.08 6.18
N THR A 15 -5.01 1.27 7.22
CA THR A 15 -5.49 0.15 8.05
C THR A 15 -6.60 -0.62 7.34
N THR A 16 -6.80 -1.89 7.68
CA THR A 16 -7.95 -2.68 7.21
C THR A 16 -9.30 -2.02 7.55
N GLY A 17 -9.37 -1.30 8.68
CA GLY A 17 -10.51 -0.47 9.06
C GLY A 17 -10.71 0.76 8.18
N GLN A 18 -9.63 1.45 7.80
CA GLN A 18 -9.67 2.54 6.81
C GLN A 18 -10.15 2.01 5.46
N LEU A 19 -9.60 0.88 4.98
CA LEU A 19 -10.05 0.24 3.74
C LEU A 19 -11.55 -0.06 3.76
N ARG A 20 -12.05 -0.64 4.85
CA ARG A 20 -13.50 -0.88 5.03
C ARG A 20 -14.31 0.42 4.96
N THR A 21 -13.86 1.46 5.64
CA THR A 21 -14.54 2.76 5.71
C THR A 21 -14.50 3.52 4.39
N TRP A 22 -13.42 3.40 3.63
CA TRP A 22 -13.22 4.07 2.35
C TRP A 22 -14.04 3.46 1.23
N ARG A 23 -14.38 2.16 1.33
CA ARG A 23 -15.34 1.48 0.44
C ARG A 23 -16.80 1.87 0.70
N GLN A 24 -17.10 2.47 1.85
CA GLN A 24 -18.46 2.88 2.21
C GLN A 24 -18.77 4.26 1.67
N ASP A 25 -19.97 4.39 1.12
CA ASP A 25 -20.56 5.69 0.84
C ASP A 25 -21.01 6.35 2.15
N ARG A 26 -20.66 7.62 2.32
CA ARG A 26 -21.00 8.46 3.47
C ARG A 26 -21.68 9.77 3.03
N GLY A 27 -22.34 9.76 1.86
CA GLY A 27 -23.08 10.88 1.28
C GLY A 27 -22.34 11.64 0.18
N GLN A 28 -21.10 11.25 -0.13
CA GLN A 28 -20.29 11.85 -1.21
C GLN A 28 -19.65 10.77 -2.11
N GLY A 29 -20.19 9.55 -2.07
CA GLY A 29 -19.57 8.38 -2.66
C GLY A 29 -18.49 7.75 -1.77
N PRO A 30 -18.08 6.51 -2.09
CA PRO A 30 -16.89 5.92 -1.50
C PRO A 30 -15.62 6.66 -1.94
N VAL A 31 -14.60 6.68 -1.08
CA VAL A 31 -13.27 7.21 -1.41
C VAL A 31 -12.62 6.34 -2.49
N LEU A 32 -12.79 5.02 -2.37
CA LEU A 32 -12.37 4.07 -3.39
C LEU A 32 -13.42 2.96 -3.50
N ARG A 33 -13.86 2.66 -4.72
CA ARG A 33 -14.58 1.43 -5.05
C ARG A 33 -13.57 0.49 -5.70
N PRO A 34 -13.31 -0.71 -5.14
CA PRO A 34 -12.36 -1.64 -5.73
C PRO A 34 -12.78 -1.99 -7.16
N GLU A 35 -11.80 -2.14 -8.05
CA GLU A 35 -12.06 -2.55 -9.45
C GLU A 35 -12.64 -3.97 -9.51
N LEU A 36 -12.28 -4.81 -8.54
CA LEU A 36 -12.71 -6.20 -8.45
C LEU A 36 -13.96 -6.34 -7.60
N SER A 37 -15.06 -6.75 -8.23
CA SER A 37 -16.31 -7.07 -7.52
C SER A 37 -16.21 -8.45 -6.86
N SER A 38 -15.77 -8.48 -5.60
CA SER A 38 -15.61 -9.72 -4.83
C SER A 38 -16.06 -9.56 -3.37
N ARG A 39 -16.49 -10.68 -2.76
CA ARG A 39 -16.72 -10.81 -1.32
C ARG A 39 -16.01 -12.09 -0.84
N PRO A 40 -14.95 -11.99 -0.01
CA PRO A 40 -14.37 -10.78 0.58
C PRO A 40 -13.76 -9.83 -0.46
N ALA A 41 -13.55 -8.56 -0.07
CA ALA A 41 -13.03 -7.52 -0.96
C ALA A 41 -11.60 -7.84 -1.42
N LEU A 42 -11.39 -7.76 -2.74
CA LEU A 42 -10.12 -7.90 -3.41
C LEU A 42 -9.78 -6.60 -4.13
N TYR A 43 -8.49 -6.33 -4.28
CA TYR A 43 -7.98 -5.09 -4.84
C TYR A 43 -7.07 -5.38 -6.03
N SER A 44 -7.03 -4.47 -7.01
CA SER A 44 -6.04 -4.48 -8.08
C SER A 44 -4.76 -3.73 -7.66
N PHE A 45 -3.70 -3.80 -8.47
CA PHE A 45 -2.52 -2.96 -8.26
C PHE A 45 -2.86 -1.46 -8.30
N ARG A 46 -3.75 -1.07 -9.22
CA ARG A 46 -4.23 0.31 -9.35
C ARG A 46 -4.96 0.76 -8.09
N ASP A 47 -5.80 -0.10 -7.53
CA ASP A 47 -6.44 0.16 -6.24
C ASP A 47 -5.39 0.40 -5.13
N VAL A 48 -4.34 -0.42 -5.06
CA VAL A 48 -3.26 -0.27 -4.06
C VAL A 48 -2.54 1.08 -4.22
N LEU A 49 -2.24 1.51 -5.45
CA LEU A 49 -1.68 2.84 -5.71
C LEU A 49 -2.61 3.98 -5.26
N ALA A 50 -3.90 3.88 -5.55
CA ALA A 50 -4.88 4.88 -5.10
C ALA A 50 -4.97 4.91 -3.57
N LEU A 51 -5.01 3.75 -2.92
CA LEU A 51 -4.99 3.64 -1.45
C LEU A 51 -3.73 4.24 -0.84
N ARG A 52 -2.57 4.01 -1.47
CA ARG A 52 -1.28 4.54 -1.03
C ARG A 52 -1.22 6.05 -1.15
N THR A 53 -1.76 6.59 -2.23
CA THR A 53 -1.99 8.04 -2.42
C THR A 53 -2.82 8.61 -1.28
N PHE A 54 -3.95 7.98 -0.93
CA PHE A 54 -4.78 8.44 0.18
C PHE A 54 -4.09 8.35 1.54
N ALA A 55 -3.34 7.28 1.79
CA ALA A 55 -2.56 7.13 3.03
C ALA A 55 -1.46 8.20 3.14
N HIS A 56 -0.85 8.57 2.02
CA HIS A 56 0.14 9.64 1.95
C HIS A 56 -0.49 11.01 2.21
N LEU A 57 -1.53 11.39 1.44
CA LEU A 57 -2.28 12.64 1.64
C LEU A 57 -2.81 12.80 3.07
N ARG A 58 -3.24 11.70 3.70
CA ARG A 58 -3.79 11.68 5.05
C ARG A 58 -2.83 12.16 6.15
N GLN A 59 -1.54 12.30 5.85
CA GLN A 59 -0.56 12.88 6.76
C GLN A 59 -0.78 14.38 6.96
N ASP A 60 -1.17 15.08 5.89
CA ASP A 60 -1.29 16.55 5.89
C ASP A 60 -2.74 17.03 5.78
N VAL A 61 -3.65 16.19 5.28
CA VAL A 61 -5.05 16.57 5.05
C VAL A 61 -6.08 15.63 5.71
N SER A 62 -7.21 16.23 6.09
CA SER A 62 -8.33 15.49 6.67
C SER A 62 -9.02 14.59 5.63
N LEU A 63 -9.59 13.47 6.08
CA LEU A 63 -10.34 12.57 5.19
C LEU A 63 -11.52 13.28 4.51
N GLN A 64 -12.12 14.27 5.18
CA GLN A 64 -13.20 15.06 4.61
C GLN A 64 -12.73 15.95 3.46
N LYS A 65 -11.51 16.52 3.55
CA LYS A 65 -10.90 17.25 2.43
C LYS A 65 -10.63 16.33 1.24
N ILE A 66 -10.13 15.11 1.50
CA ILE A 66 -9.95 14.09 0.45
C ILE A 66 -11.28 13.77 -0.23
N ARG A 67 -12.35 13.50 0.53
CA ARG A 67 -13.68 13.25 -0.05
C ARG A 67 -14.18 14.42 -0.90
N LYS A 68 -14.01 15.65 -0.43
CA LYS A 68 -14.36 16.87 -1.17
C LYS A 68 -13.57 16.99 -2.48
N ALA A 69 -12.27 16.76 -2.45
CA ALA A 69 -11.41 16.78 -3.64
C ALA A 69 -11.86 15.73 -4.66
N LEU A 70 -12.13 14.49 -4.23
CA LEU A 70 -12.63 13.44 -5.12
C LEU A 70 -14.00 13.75 -5.73
N ALA A 71 -14.88 14.39 -4.96
CA ALA A 71 -16.16 14.85 -5.49
C ALA A 71 -15.98 15.98 -6.52
N ASN A 72 -15.02 16.88 -6.30
CA ASN A 72 -14.69 17.95 -7.25
C ASN A 72 -14.04 17.40 -8.53
N LEU A 73 -13.15 16.42 -8.41
CA LEU A 73 -12.55 15.70 -9.55
C LEU A 73 -13.65 15.17 -10.50
N LYS A 74 -14.64 14.46 -9.95
CA LYS A 74 -15.78 13.97 -10.73
C LYS A 74 -16.62 15.09 -11.36
N LYS A 75 -16.76 16.24 -10.69
CA LYS A 75 -17.53 17.39 -11.21
C LYS A 75 -16.85 18.07 -12.39
N ILE A 76 -15.53 18.02 -12.47
CA ILE A 76 -14.76 18.60 -13.60
C ILE A 76 -14.62 17.63 -14.77
N GLY A 77 -15.27 16.47 -14.73
CA GLY A 77 -15.31 15.51 -15.83
C GLY A 77 -14.28 14.37 -15.73
N GLU A 78 -13.46 14.37 -14.69
CA GLU A 78 -12.45 13.34 -14.47
C GLU A 78 -13.09 12.03 -13.97
N VAL A 79 -13.08 11.02 -14.85
CA VAL A 79 -13.75 9.72 -14.65
C VAL A 79 -12.78 8.54 -14.66
N GLU A 80 -11.49 8.78 -14.84
CA GLU A 80 -10.50 7.70 -14.82
C GLU A 80 -10.33 7.09 -13.43
N HIS A 81 -9.66 5.94 -13.40
CA HIS A 81 -9.27 5.34 -12.14
C HIS A 81 -8.31 6.27 -11.38
N LEU A 82 -8.44 6.33 -10.06
CA LEU A 82 -7.71 7.29 -9.22
C LEU A 82 -6.18 7.18 -9.28
N SER A 83 -5.66 6.00 -9.65
CA SER A 83 -4.23 5.78 -9.89
C SER A 83 -3.69 6.48 -11.13
N GLY A 84 -4.55 6.98 -12.03
CA GLY A 84 -4.16 7.75 -13.20
C GLY A 84 -3.86 9.22 -12.88
N TYR A 85 -4.25 9.67 -11.68
CA TYR A 85 -4.07 11.06 -11.25
C TYR A 85 -2.90 11.19 -10.28
N SER A 86 -2.08 12.23 -10.46
CA SER A 86 -1.10 12.63 -9.47
C SER A 86 -1.75 13.64 -8.51
N LEU A 87 -2.05 13.19 -7.29
CA LEU A 87 -2.70 14.00 -6.25
C LEU A 87 -1.72 14.28 -5.11
N VAL A 88 -1.54 15.55 -4.78
CA VAL A 88 -0.48 16.00 -3.87
C VAL A 88 -1.05 16.93 -2.79
N ALA A 89 -0.52 16.85 -1.58
CA ALA A 89 -0.92 17.75 -0.50
C ALA A 89 -0.11 19.05 -0.60
N ASP A 90 -0.79 20.20 -0.56
CA ASP A 90 -0.13 21.51 -0.57
C ASP A 90 -0.80 22.47 0.41
N HIS A 91 -0.05 22.99 1.37
CA HIS A 91 -0.55 23.95 2.37
C HIS A 91 -1.91 23.55 3.00
N GLY A 92 -2.13 22.24 3.21
CA GLY A 92 -3.38 21.70 3.75
C GLY A 92 -4.54 21.60 2.73
N SER A 93 -4.27 21.79 1.44
CA SER A 93 -5.14 21.54 0.29
C SER A 93 -4.69 20.30 -0.50
N ILE A 94 -5.42 19.92 -1.55
CA ILE A 94 -5.06 18.81 -2.44
C ILE A 94 -5.00 19.34 -3.87
N VAL A 95 -3.90 19.08 -4.58
CA VAL A 95 -3.66 19.56 -5.96
C VAL A 95 -3.59 18.35 -6.91
N LEU A 96 -4.24 18.46 -8.07
CA LEU A 96 -4.10 17.54 -9.21
C LEU A 96 -2.97 18.02 -10.11
N VAL A 97 -1.91 17.25 -10.30
CA VAL A 97 -0.82 17.58 -11.22
C VAL A 97 -1.15 17.02 -12.61
N GLY A 98 -1.23 17.90 -13.62
CA GLY A 98 -1.42 17.53 -15.03
C GLY A 98 -0.11 17.26 -15.77
N ASP A 99 -0.22 16.70 -16.97
CA ASP A 99 0.92 16.25 -17.81
C ASP A 99 1.85 17.38 -18.28
N ASP A 100 1.38 18.63 -18.30
CA ASP A 100 2.13 19.82 -18.76
C ASP A 100 2.75 20.64 -17.60
N ASP A 101 3.09 19.99 -16.47
CA ASP A 101 3.56 20.66 -15.22
C ASP A 101 2.56 21.70 -14.67
N HIS A 102 1.28 21.55 -15.00
CA HIS A 102 0.18 22.42 -14.53
C HIS A 102 -0.64 21.73 -13.45
N GLY A 103 -0.48 22.19 -12.20
CA GLY A 103 -1.25 21.72 -11.04
C GLY A 103 -2.55 22.50 -10.80
N THR A 104 -3.66 21.80 -10.55
CA THR A 104 -4.98 22.37 -10.22
C THR A 104 -5.39 22.01 -8.79
N ASP A 105 -5.43 22.98 -7.87
CA ASP A 105 -5.95 22.78 -6.51
C ASP A 105 -7.45 22.35 -6.49
N LEU A 106 -7.74 21.19 -5.93
CA LEU A 106 -9.07 20.60 -5.89
C LEU A 106 -9.93 21.06 -4.69
N VAL A 107 -9.40 21.85 -3.75
CA VAL A 107 -10.10 22.18 -2.49
C VAL A 107 -10.16 23.68 -2.18
N ALA A 108 -9.03 24.40 -2.14
CA ALA A 108 -8.97 25.77 -1.60
C ALA A 108 -9.06 26.84 -2.70
N ARG A 109 -8.25 26.73 -3.75
CA ARG A 109 -8.18 27.69 -4.86
C ARG A 109 -7.89 27.00 -6.20
N PRO A 110 -8.91 26.46 -6.89
CA PRO A 110 -8.74 25.84 -8.21
C PRO A 110 -7.80 26.62 -9.13
N GLY A 111 -6.60 26.06 -9.39
CA GLY A 111 -5.56 26.64 -10.24
C GLY A 111 -4.18 26.94 -9.60
N GLN A 112 -3.96 26.67 -8.31
CA GLN A 112 -2.63 26.83 -7.67
C GLN A 112 -1.73 25.58 -7.84
N ARG A 113 -0.43 25.81 -8.13
CA ARG A 113 0.53 24.83 -8.67
C ARG A 113 1.43 24.20 -7.59
N VAL A 114 1.55 22.87 -7.58
CA VAL A 114 2.55 22.11 -6.79
C VAL A 114 3.11 20.95 -7.59
N ILE A 115 4.38 20.63 -7.37
CA ILE A 115 5.08 19.47 -7.89
C ILE A 115 5.11 18.43 -6.76
N ALA A 116 4.43 17.30 -6.91
CA ALA A 116 4.86 16.09 -6.23
C ALA A 116 4.83 14.92 -7.21
N THR A 117 5.66 13.94 -6.93
CA THR A 117 6.04 12.93 -7.90
C THR A 117 5.42 11.60 -7.54
N LEU A 118 5.09 10.79 -8.53
CA LEU A 118 4.68 9.40 -8.32
C LEU A 118 5.69 8.63 -7.43
N ALA A 119 6.96 9.04 -7.42
CA ALA A 119 7.99 8.46 -6.55
C ALA A 119 7.65 8.58 -5.06
N ASP A 120 7.02 9.67 -4.61
CA ASP A 120 6.71 9.92 -3.20
C ASP A 120 5.73 8.88 -2.63
N ILE A 121 4.85 8.35 -3.49
CA ILE A 121 3.94 7.27 -3.14
C ILE A 121 4.50 5.89 -3.46
N LEU A 122 5.59 5.73 -4.22
CA LEU A 122 6.19 4.42 -4.51
C LEU A 122 7.25 4.03 -3.48
N LEU A 123 8.05 5.01 -3.04
CA LEU A 123 9.11 4.82 -2.07
C LEU A 123 8.56 4.51 -0.67
N GLU A 124 9.47 4.08 0.22
CA GLU A 124 9.16 3.86 1.63
C GLU A 124 8.69 5.16 2.31
N PHE A 125 7.65 5.08 3.13
CA PHE A 125 7.20 6.21 3.95
C PHE A 125 6.50 5.77 5.25
N ALA A 126 6.30 6.72 6.18
CA ALA A 126 5.70 6.46 7.48
C ALA A 126 4.35 7.19 7.65
N PRO A 127 3.19 6.57 7.35
CA PRO A 127 1.87 7.24 7.43
C PRO A 127 1.46 7.61 8.85
N ARG A 128 2.06 6.98 9.86
CA ARG A 128 1.78 7.20 11.28
C ARG A 128 2.95 6.70 12.14
N PRO A 129 3.12 7.22 13.37
CA PRO A 129 4.19 6.79 14.26
C PRO A 129 4.22 5.27 14.46
N GLY A 130 5.42 4.68 14.34
CA GLY A 130 5.63 3.24 14.52
C GLY A 130 5.19 2.36 13.34
N VAL A 131 4.76 2.94 12.21
CA VAL A 131 4.43 2.20 10.99
C VAL A 131 5.33 2.68 9.86
N VAL A 132 6.08 1.74 9.29
CA VAL A 132 6.86 1.93 8.07
C VAL A 132 6.19 1.14 6.95
N VAL A 133 5.90 1.82 5.84
CA VAL A 133 5.31 1.22 4.65
C VAL A 133 6.43 1.05 3.64
N PRO A 134 6.79 -0.18 3.26
CA PRO A 134 7.97 -0.44 2.44
C PRO A 134 7.77 0.06 1.01
N HIS A 135 8.85 0.13 0.23
CA HIS A 135 8.80 0.43 -1.19
C HIS A 135 7.79 -0.47 -1.92
N LEU A 136 6.86 0.10 -2.68
CA LEU A 136 5.75 -0.67 -3.27
C LEU A 136 6.23 -1.74 -4.25
N LEU A 137 7.12 -1.39 -5.18
CA LEU A 137 7.62 -2.31 -6.21
C LEU A 137 8.65 -3.34 -5.70
N GLN A 138 9.26 -3.08 -4.54
CA GLN A 138 10.28 -3.96 -3.94
C GLN A 138 10.16 -3.93 -2.41
N PRO A 139 9.12 -4.55 -1.81
CA PRO A 139 8.88 -4.46 -0.38
C PRO A 139 9.98 -5.09 0.49
N LYS A 140 10.73 -6.04 -0.08
CA LYS A 140 11.93 -6.66 0.48
C LYS A 140 12.93 -6.91 -0.66
N PRO A 141 14.23 -7.09 -0.38
CA PRO A 141 15.23 -7.36 -1.42
C PRO A 141 14.83 -8.46 -2.43
N HIS A 142 14.26 -9.56 -1.95
CA HIS A 142 13.84 -10.74 -2.70
C HIS A 142 12.31 -10.85 -2.87
N VAL A 143 11.56 -9.79 -2.58
CA VAL A 143 10.13 -9.71 -2.88
C VAL A 143 9.87 -8.53 -3.79
N SER A 144 9.32 -8.80 -4.97
CA SER A 144 9.01 -7.80 -5.99
C SER A 144 7.51 -7.72 -6.27
N VAL A 145 7.05 -6.54 -6.66
CA VAL A 145 5.68 -6.26 -7.13
C VAL A 145 5.77 -5.66 -8.52
N ASP A 146 5.20 -6.34 -9.49
CA ASP A 146 5.11 -5.89 -10.88
C ASP A 146 3.68 -6.12 -11.38
N PRO A 147 2.93 -5.08 -11.80
CA PRO A 147 1.56 -5.25 -12.32
C PRO A 147 1.46 -6.22 -13.50
N ARG A 148 2.55 -6.42 -14.27
CA ARG A 148 2.60 -7.36 -15.40
C ARG A 148 2.81 -8.81 -14.95
N THR A 149 3.23 -9.01 -13.70
CA THR A 149 3.51 -10.32 -13.11
C THR A 149 2.47 -10.64 -12.04
N GLN A 150 1.69 -11.71 -12.23
CA GLN A 150 0.61 -12.08 -11.32
C GLN A 150 -0.36 -10.92 -10.99
N GLY A 151 -0.55 -9.94 -11.88
CA GLY A 151 -1.42 -8.79 -11.61
C GLY A 151 -0.93 -7.89 -10.47
N GLY A 152 0.37 -7.90 -10.16
CA GLY A 152 0.98 -7.11 -9.09
C GLY A 152 1.13 -7.82 -7.76
N ALA A 153 0.53 -9.01 -7.57
CA ALA A 153 0.71 -9.71 -6.30
C ALA A 153 2.21 -9.86 -5.96
N PRO A 154 2.63 -9.66 -4.70
CA PRO A 154 4.04 -9.77 -4.36
C PRO A 154 4.54 -11.20 -4.62
N VAL A 155 5.65 -11.30 -5.32
CA VAL A 155 6.27 -12.58 -5.70
C VAL A 155 7.73 -12.58 -5.30
N ILE A 156 8.32 -13.77 -5.17
CA ILE A 156 9.76 -13.92 -5.06
C ILE A 156 10.43 -13.37 -6.31
N THR A 157 11.37 -12.44 -6.12
CA THR A 157 12.09 -11.75 -7.20
C THR A 157 12.67 -12.75 -8.21
N GLY A 158 12.45 -12.48 -9.50
CA GLY A 158 12.91 -13.36 -10.58
C GLY A 158 12.04 -14.60 -10.83
N THR A 159 10.95 -14.76 -10.09
CA THR A 159 10.02 -15.88 -10.24
C THR A 159 8.57 -15.39 -10.40
N ARG A 160 7.64 -16.33 -10.59
CA ARG A 160 6.19 -16.07 -10.47
C ARG A 160 5.60 -16.70 -9.21
N VAL A 161 6.45 -17.13 -8.27
CA VAL A 161 6.05 -17.79 -7.03
C VAL A 161 5.59 -16.72 -6.04
N PRO A 162 4.32 -16.73 -5.60
CA PRO A 162 3.80 -15.81 -4.60
C PRO A 162 4.58 -15.90 -3.28
N PHE A 163 4.79 -14.76 -2.62
CA PHE A 163 5.53 -14.74 -1.35
C PHE A 163 4.82 -15.51 -0.24
N ASP A 164 3.48 -15.49 -0.23
CA ASP A 164 2.64 -16.08 0.82
C ASP A 164 2.72 -17.60 0.78
N VAL A 165 2.73 -18.21 -0.41
CA VAL A 165 2.93 -19.66 -0.57
C VAL A 165 4.27 -20.12 -0.01
N VAL A 166 5.34 -19.34 -0.20
CA VAL A 166 6.66 -19.66 0.38
C VAL A 166 6.66 -19.45 1.89
N ALA A 167 6.04 -18.37 2.36
CA ALA A 167 5.93 -18.08 3.79
C ALA A 167 5.13 -19.15 4.54
N GLU A 168 4.03 -19.64 3.96
CA GLU A 168 3.21 -20.73 4.52
C GLU A 168 4.02 -22.02 4.70
N LEU A 169 4.84 -22.40 3.72
CA LEU A 169 5.74 -23.56 3.87
C LEU A 169 6.72 -23.39 5.04
N VAL A 170 7.27 -22.19 5.20
CA VAL A 170 8.19 -21.89 6.32
C VAL A 170 7.45 -21.91 7.65
N GLU A 171 6.23 -21.39 7.70
CA GLU A 171 5.35 -21.43 8.88
C GLU A 171 4.98 -22.87 9.28
N ASP A 172 4.73 -23.73 8.28
CA ASP A 172 4.45 -25.16 8.46
C ASP A 172 5.70 -25.99 8.84
N GLY A 173 6.86 -25.35 8.97
CA GLY A 173 8.09 -25.95 9.49
C GLY A 173 9.09 -26.42 8.43
N VAL A 174 8.85 -26.14 7.15
CA VAL A 174 9.88 -26.35 6.11
C VAL A 174 11.02 -25.37 6.34
N ARG A 175 12.24 -25.87 6.46
CA ARG A 175 13.39 -24.98 6.67
C ARG A 175 13.66 -24.18 5.38
N PRO A 176 14.02 -22.88 5.47
CA PRO A 176 14.31 -22.06 4.29
C PRO A 176 15.29 -22.69 3.30
N GLU A 177 16.26 -23.47 3.79
CA GLU A 177 17.26 -24.16 2.99
C GLU A 177 16.67 -25.28 2.12
N ASP A 178 15.54 -25.85 2.54
CA ASP A 178 14.87 -26.95 1.85
C ASP A 178 13.81 -26.47 0.85
N ILE A 179 13.48 -25.16 0.84
CA ILE A 179 12.43 -24.59 -0.02
C ILE A 179 12.73 -24.81 -1.52
N ALA A 180 14.01 -24.81 -1.91
CA ALA A 180 14.41 -25.05 -3.29
C ALA A 180 13.98 -26.44 -3.83
N ALA A 181 13.71 -27.42 -2.95
CA ALA A 181 13.16 -28.71 -3.35
C ALA A 181 11.72 -28.61 -3.85
N TYR A 182 10.95 -27.63 -3.36
CA TYR A 182 9.58 -27.35 -3.78
C TYR A 182 9.54 -26.32 -4.92
N TYR A 183 10.37 -25.29 -4.80
CA TYR A 183 10.46 -24.17 -5.74
C TYR A 183 11.93 -23.91 -6.10
N PRO A 184 12.47 -24.54 -7.15
CA PRO A 184 13.91 -24.46 -7.49
C PRO A 184 14.46 -23.05 -7.74
N GLY A 185 13.60 -22.07 -8.03
CA GLY A 185 13.98 -20.66 -8.22
C GLY A 185 13.98 -19.82 -6.93
N VAL A 186 13.69 -20.41 -5.76
CA VAL A 186 13.58 -19.69 -4.49
C VAL A 186 14.76 -20.06 -3.60
N SER A 187 15.61 -19.08 -3.30
CA SER A 187 16.74 -19.24 -2.39
C SER A 187 16.29 -19.25 -0.93
N ALA A 188 17.17 -19.73 -0.03
CA ALA A 188 16.92 -19.69 1.41
C ALA A 188 16.71 -18.26 1.93
N ASP A 189 17.47 -17.29 1.43
CA ASP A 189 17.31 -15.88 1.81
C ASP A 189 15.97 -15.32 1.33
N ALA A 190 15.56 -15.65 0.10
CA ALA A 190 14.25 -15.28 -0.42
C ALA A 190 13.11 -15.87 0.43
N ALA A 191 13.25 -17.12 0.88
CA ALA A 191 12.29 -17.76 1.77
C ALA A 191 12.19 -17.07 3.15
N ARG A 192 13.33 -16.71 3.76
CA ARG A 192 13.35 -15.95 5.02
C ARG A 192 12.71 -14.57 4.87
N GLU A 193 12.99 -13.89 3.76
CA GLU A 193 12.38 -12.59 3.48
C GLU A 193 10.89 -12.67 3.18
N ALA A 194 10.44 -13.70 2.49
CA ALA A 194 9.02 -13.97 2.28
C ALA A 194 8.29 -14.18 3.61
N ALA A 195 8.85 -15.00 4.51
CA ALA A 195 8.33 -15.19 5.86
C ALA A 195 8.32 -13.88 6.68
N SER A 196 9.41 -13.10 6.63
CA SER A 196 9.47 -11.78 7.27
C SER A 196 8.42 -10.81 6.72
N PHE A 197 8.19 -10.82 5.42
CA PHE A 197 7.18 -9.98 4.78
C PHE A 197 5.75 -10.43 5.12
N ALA A 198 5.50 -11.73 5.23
CA ALA A 198 4.22 -12.26 5.71
C ALA A 198 3.91 -11.79 7.14
N LEU A 199 4.87 -11.87 8.06
CA LEU A 199 4.73 -11.34 9.42
C LEU A 199 4.40 -9.83 9.43
N TYR A 200 5.03 -9.07 8.54
CA TYR A 200 4.70 -7.65 8.35
C TYR A 200 3.25 -7.47 7.88
N VAL A 201 2.81 -8.21 6.86
CA VAL A 201 1.43 -8.16 6.35
C VAL A 201 0.43 -8.54 7.44
N ASP A 202 0.72 -9.54 8.27
CA ASP A 202 -0.18 -10.03 9.31
C ASP A 202 -0.36 -9.06 10.47
N SER A 203 0.62 -8.17 10.69
CA SER A 203 0.46 -7.06 11.64
C SER A 203 -0.72 -6.14 11.30
N TYR A 204 -1.20 -6.13 10.04
CA TYR A 204 -2.37 -5.35 9.60
C TYR A 204 -3.72 -6.05 9.82
N THR A 205 -3.73 -7.35 10.11
CA THR A 205 -4.95 -8.10 10.46
C THR A 205 -5.38 -7.80 11.90
N SER A 206 -4.40 -7.61 12.79
CA SER A 206 -4.64 -7.40 14.22
C SER A 206 -4.92 -5.93 14.51
N GLY A 207 -6.20 -5.55 14.53
CA GLY A 207 -6.62 -4.36 15.27
C GLY A 207 -6.28 -4.54 16.75
N THR A 208 -5.19 -3.89 17.19
CA THR A 208 -4.69 -3.83 18.58
C THR A 208 -4.02 -5.10 19.10
N ARG A 209 -2.69 -5.15 18.93
CA ARG A 209 -1.70 -5.24 20.01
C ARG A 209 -0.35 -4.93 19.36
N CYS A 210 0.25 -3.79 19.72
CA CYS A 210 1.67 -3.59 19.47
C CYS A 210 2.40 -4.84 19.96
N ALA A 211 2.95 -5.63 19.04
CA ALA A 211 4.09 -6.45 19.37
C ALA A 211 5.15 -5.46 19.85
N ARG A 212 5.31 -5.36 21.18
CA ARG A 212 6.51 -4.75 21.75
C ARG A 212 7.67 -5.54 21.16
N PHE A 213 8.46 -4.90 20.31
CA PHE A 213 9.82 -5.37 20.08
C PHE A 213 10.49 -5.50 21.46
N PRO A 214 11.08 -6.64 21.81
CA PRO A 214 11.87 -6.74 23.02
C PRO A 214 13.06 -5.79 22.86
N VAL A 215 13.09 -4.73 23.68
CA VAL A 215 14.28 -3.91 23.86
C VAL A 215 15.33 -4.80 24.54
N PRO A 216 16.55 -4.93 24.00
CA PRO A 216 17.60 -5.70 24.65
C PRO A 216 17.91 -5.08 26.02
N PRO A 217 18.17 -5.89 27.06
CA PRO A 217 18.51 -5.36 28.37
C PRO A 217 19.76 -4.49 28.27
N ALA A 218 19.70 -3.31 28.91
CA ALA A 218 20.83 -2.40 29.00
C ALA A 218 22.04 -3.11 29.64
N PRO A 219 23.27 -2.83 29.19
CA PRO A 219 24.46 -3.44 29.78
C PRO A 219 24.58 -3.01 31.24
N VAL A 220 24.71 -4.01 32.11
CA VAL A 220 25.06 -3.82 33.53
C VAL A 220 26.43 -3.15 33.56
N ARG A 221 26.49 -1.91 34.05
CA ARG A 221 27.76 -1.27 34.40
C ARG A 221 28.23 -1.92 35.70
N CYS A 222 29.39 -2.60 35.63
CA CYS A 222 30.16 -3.01 36.79
C CYS A 222 30.72 -1.78 37.53
#